data_AF-A0A1N7M911-F1
#
_entry.id   AF-A0A1N7M911-F1
#
_cell.length_a   1.000
_cell.length_b   1.000
_cell.length_c   1.000
_cell.angle_alpha   90.00
_cell.angle_beta   90.00
_cell.angle_gamma   90.00
#
_symmetry.space_group_name_H-M   'P 1'
#
loop_
_entity.id
_entity.type
_entity.pdbx_description
1 polymer ?
#
loop_
_entity_poly.entity_id
_entity_poly.type
_entity_poly.pdbx_seq_one_letter_code
_entity_poly.pdbx_strand_id
1 'polypeptide(L)'
;MKEPILQPRFKDSQHFKDFWTTGNGKQLIDLSGAEVSFKDFQKFSKYFYHVDEIGDEVVKDVYFKKTYSEASREIESYIRNGISHKDEVPESVKKLFLQTQTLPDWLDLNLLKKGSELCMRCNLDSLISLRDYCLIGGYDYAYLNKPLIVTEALKKGAVKRLSETLDFWVNVTRYDALEIHKKGYEFAIKTRLIHSYARLSIKKHYKNWDTENWGKPINSWDMMATYIGFSLVFLHSLYKLGNTFSEEEEKGHFHLWKYVGYLLGIPEDLLPNDKKQATEYFYLWTSIQPSSDKDSVLLAHSLLNESLENPILKYKFQRTNLRYLHICCTWYLLGDDVCKRLQIPNVPLKKGFPITKKILNKIYDSTVSREARIKKGNKDQMQVLEDYLSITQNSNFH
;
A
#
# COMPACT_ATOMS: atom_id res chain seq x y z
N MET A 1 15.10 -20.44 -20.53
CA MET A 1 14.40 -21.43 -19.68
C MET A 1 12.92 -21.08 -19.68
N LYS A 2 12.02 -22.06 -19.88
CA LYS A 2 10.58 -21.82 -19.67
C LYS A 2 10.37 -21.49 -18.19
N GLU A 3 9.67 -20.41 -17.89
CA GLU A 3 9.33 -20.07 -16.50
C GLU A 3 8.50 -21.23 -15.91
N PRO A 4 8.78 -21.67 -14.67
CA PRO A 4 8.09 -22.81 -14.08
C PRO A 4 6.60 -22.51 -13.91
N ILE A 5 5.76 -23.53 -14.14
CA ILE A 5 4.30 -23.39 -13.97
C ILE A 5 4.02 -23.30 -12.47
N LEU A 6 3.71 -22.09 -12.02
CA LEU A 6 3.35 -21.84 -10.63
C LEU A 6 2.05 -22.56 -10.27
N GLN A 7 2.00 -23.07 -9.04
CA GLN A 7 0.84 -23.74 -8.46
C GLN A 7 0.36 -22.98 -7.22
N PRO A 8 -0.92 -23.09 -6.82
CA PRO A 8 -1.44 -22.54 -5.57
C PRO A 8 -0.92 -23.34 -4.35
N ARG A 9 0.38 -23.22 -4.07
CA ARG A 9 1.16 -24.08 -3.15
C ARG A 9 0.61 -24.14 -1.71
N PHE A 10 -0.09 -23.10 -1.27
CA PHE A 10 -0.60 -22.97 0.10
C PHE A 10 -2.12 -23.02 0.20
N LYS A 11 -2.86 -23.33 -0.88
CA LYS A 11 -4.35 -23.41 -0.83
C LYS A 11 -4.88 -24.38 0.22
N ASP A 12 -4.11 -25.43 0.52
CA ASP A 12 -4.51 -26.49 1.46
C ASP A 12 -3.95 -26.28 2.87
N SER A 13 -3.12 -25.25 3.07
CA SER A 13 -2.54 -24.91 4.37
C SER A 13 -3.60 -24.42 5.35
N GLN A 14 -3.33 -24.61 6.65
CA GLN A 14 -4.25 -24.19 7.70
C GLN A 14 -4.46 -22.67 7.72
N HIS A 15 -3.40 -21.87 7.58
CA HIS A 15 -3.51 -20.40 7.62
C HIS A 15 -4.36 -19.85 6.48
N PHE A 16 -4.23 -20.42 5.27
CA PHE A 16 -5.06 -20.04 4.13
C PHE A 16 -6.53 -20.38 4.37
N LYS A 17 -6.81 -21.61 4.83
CA LYS A 17 -8.16 -22.07 5.14
C LYS A 17 -8.81 -21.23 6.23
N ASP A 18 -8.11 -20.99 7.34
CA ASP A 18 -8.63 -20.17 8.44
C ASP A 18 -8.95 -18.76 7.96
N PHE A 19 -8.05 -18.13 7.20
CA PHE A 19 -8.27 -16.79 6.69
C PHE A 19 -9.55 -16.68 5.84
N TRP A 20 -9.76 -17.62 4.91
CA TRP A 20 -10.87 -17.56 3.95
C TRP A 20 -12.19 -18.19 4.44
N THR A 21 -12.18 -19.01 5.50
CA THR A 21 -13.39 -19.68 6.01
C THR A 21 -13.95 -19.04 7.28
N THR A 22 -13.09 -18.60 8.19
CA THR A 22 -13.51 -18.06 9.51
C THR A 22 -12.94 -16.67 9.80
N GLY A 23 -11.83 -16.29 9.15
CA GLY A 23 -11.11 -15.06 9.38
C GLY A 23 -11.57 -13.87 8.53
N ASN A 24 -10.66 -12.91 8.36
CA ASN A 24 -10.94 -11.68 7.61
C ASN A 24 -11.20 -11.94 6.12
N GLY A 25 -10.64 -12.98 5.51
CA GLY A 25 -10.94 -13.36 4.13
C GLY A 25 -12.40 -13.74 3.93
N LYS A 26 -13.01 -14.45 4.90
CA LYS A 26 -14.45 -14.71 4.90
C LYS A 26 -15.28 -13.42 4.95
N GLN A 27 -14.86 -12.47 5.79
CA GLN A 27 -15.53 -11.16 5.87
C GLN A 27 -15.38 -10.36 4.57
N LEU A 28 -14.26 -10.48 3.85
CA LEU A 28 -14.09 -9.87 2.52
C LEU A 28 -15.02 -10.51 1.48
N ILE A 29 -15.20 -11.84 1.50
CA ILE A 29 -16.19 -12.52 0.66
C ILE A 29 -17.60 -12.00 0.96
N ASP A 30 -17.98 -11.92 2.23
CA ASP A 30 -19.31 -11.45 2.63
C ASP A 30 -19.55 -9.98 2.28
N LEU A 31 -18.53 -9.14 2.45
CA LEU A 31 -18.61 -7.72 2.12
C LEU A 31 -18.72 -7.48 0.61
N SER A 32 -18.06 -8.32 -0.20
CA SER A 32 -17.95 -8.12 -1.65
C SER A 32 -18.96 -8.90 -2.48
N GLY A 33 -19.55 -9.97 -1.94
CA GLY A 33 -20.33 -10.92 -2.72
C GLY A 33 -19.50 -11.71 -3.74
N ALA A 34 -18.19 -11.85 -3.51
CA ALA A 34 -17.28 -12.56 -4.41
C ALA A 34 -17.47 -14.08 -4.35
N GLU A 35 -17.30 -14.73 -5.50
CA GLU A 35 -17.25 -16.19 -5.62
C GLU A 35 -15.81 -16.61 -5.87
N VAL A 36 -15.13 -17.04 -4.81
CA VAL A 36 -13.71 -17.38 -4.88
C VAL A 36 -13.48 -18.78 -5.41
N SER A 37 -12.57 -18.92 -6.38
CA SER A 37 -12.14 -20.21 -6.94
C SER A 37 -10.77 -20.09 -7.59
N PHE A 38 -10.15 -21.21 -7.96
CA PHE A 38 -8.86 -21.24 -8.65
C PHE A 38 -8.96 -21.28 -10.19
N LYS A 39 -10.16 -21.06 -10.76
CA LYS A 39 -10.39 -21.18 -12.21
C LYS A 39 -9.47 -20.27 -13.04
N ASP A 40 -9.22 -19.06 -12.54
CA ASP A 40 -8.40 -18.05 -13.21
C ASP A 40 -6.94 -18.03 -12.70
N PHE A 41 -6.53 -19.01 -11.88
CA PHE A 41 -5.19 -19.00 -11.29
C PHE A 41 -4.09 -18.94 -12.36
N GLN A 42 -4.18 -19.76 -13.42
CA GLN A 42 -3.17 -19.79 -14.47
C GLN A 42 -3.15 -18.50 -15.32
N LYS A 43 -4.29 -17.79 -15.41
CA LYS A 43 -4.34 -16.50 -16.11
C LYS A 43 -3.49 -15.44 -15.39
N PHE A 44 -3.52 -15.45 -14.06
CA PHE A 44 -2.86 -14.43 -13.24
C PHE A 44 -1.47 -14.84 -12.71
N SER A 45 -1.20 -16.15 -12.56
CA SER A 45 0.06 -16.64 -12.01
C SER A 45 1.31 -16.23 -12.80
N LYS A 46 1.17 -15.97 -14.12
CA LYS A 46 2.25 -15.40 -14.95
C LYS A 46 2.80 -14.08 -14.41
N TYR A 47 1.98 -13.29 -13.71
CA TYR A 47 2.41 -11.99 -13.18
C TYR A 47 3.36 -12.11 -11.98
N PHE A 48 3.52 -13.31 -11.41
CA PHE A 48 4.55 -13.62 -10.42
C PHE A 48 5.97 -13.46 -10.97
N TYR A 49 6.14 -13.61 -12.28
CA TYR A 49 7.40 -13.40 -13.00
C TYR A 49 7.37 -12.17 -13.90
N HIS A 50 6.26 -11.43 -13.96
CA HIS A 50 6.18 -10.17 -14.69
C HIS A 50 6.68 -9.00 -13.84
N VAL A 51 7.35 -8.04 -14.47
CA VAL A 51 7.87 -6.83 -13.83
C VAL A 51 7.62 -5.61 -14.73
N ASP A 52 7.80 -4.41 -14.20
CA ASP A 52 7.72 -3.18 -14.98
C ASP A 52 8.98 -2.96 -15.81
N GLU A 53 8.99 -3.48 -17.04
CA GLU A 53 10.13 -3.35 -17.95
C GLU A 53 10.42 -1.88 -18.34
N ILE A 54 9.38 -1.05 -18.49
CA ILE A 54 9.55 0.38 -18.81
C ILE A 54 10.30 1.08 -17.67
N GLY A 55 9.87 0.86 -16.42
CA GLY A 55 10.55 1.39 -15.24
C GLY A 55 11.98 0.87 -15.08
N ASP A 56 12.20 -0.43 -15.31
CA ASP A 56 13.53 -1.04 -15.25
C ASP A 56 14.49 -0.43 -16.30
N GLU A 57 14.04 -0.18 -17.53
CA GLU A 57 14.86 0.44 -18.57
C GLU A 57 15.18 1.91 -18.25
N VAL A 58 14.24 2.69 -17.70
CA VAL A 58 14.53 4.07 -17.26
C VAL A 58 15.60 4.09 -16.18
N VAL A 59 15.56 3.14 -15.24
CA VAL A 59 16.61 3.02 -14.20
C VAL A 59 17.97 2.72 -14.82
N LYS A 60 18.04 1.80 -15.78
CA LYS A 60 19.30 1.48 -16.48
C LYS A 60 19.83 2.66 -17.28
N ASP A 61 18.94 3.40 -17.95
CA ASP A 61 19.32 4.49 -18.83
C ASP A 61 19.65 5.81 -18.13
N VAL A 62 19.08 6.03 -16.94
CA VAL A 62 19.24 7.28 -16.19
C VAL A 62 19.99 7.03 -14.88
N TYR A 63 19.40 6.26 -13.97
CA TYR A 63 19.90 6.09 -12.59
C TYR A 63 21.22 5.32 -12.51
N PHE A 64 21.49 4.38 -13.41
CA PHE A 64 22.76 3.62 -13.41
C PHE A 64 23.90 4.32 -14.14
N LYS A 65 23.63 5.42 -14.85
CA LYS A 65 24.65 6.20 -15.57
C LYS A 65 25.07 7.48 -14.83
N LYS A 66 24.36 7.84 -13.76
CA LYS A 66 24.49 9.11 -13.03
C LYS A 66 24.43 8.88 -11.52
N THR A 67 24.74 9.89 -10.72
CA THR A 67 24.44 9.81 -9.29
C THR A 67 22.93 9.82 -9.05
N TYR A 68 22.46 9.23 -7.94
CA TYR A 68 21.03 9.19 -7.63
C TYR A 68 20.40 10.59 -7.57
N SER A 69 21.13 11.58 -7.04
CA SER A 69 20.66 12.97 -6.95
C SER A 69 20.50 13.63 -8.32
N GLU A 70 21.46 13.43 -9.23
CA GLU A 70 21.37 13.95 -10.61
C GLU A 70 20.22 13.31 -11.38
N ALA A 71 20.14 11.97 -11.34
CA ALA A 71 19.05 11.23 -11.97
C ALA A 71 17.68 11.66 -11.44
N SER A 72 17.55 11.84 -10.12
CA SER A 72 16.28 12.27 -9.51
C SER A 72 15.89 13.69 -9.96
N ARG A 73 16.83 14.64 -10.00
CA ARG A 73 16.57 16.01 -10.50
C ARG A 73 16.16 16.03 -11.97
N GLU A 74 16.76 15.18 -12.79
CA GLU A 74 16.42 15.03 -14.20
C GLU A 74 15.01 14.47 -14.39
N ILE A 75 14.67 13.39 -13.69
CA ILE A 75 13.31 12.83 -13.69
C ILE A 75 12.29 13.84 -13.16
N GLU A 76 12.60 14.59 -12.10
CA GLU A 76 11.74 15.66 -11.60
C GLU A 76 11.48 16.75 -12.65
N SER A 77 12.51 17.12 -13.42
CA SER A 77 12.35 18.05 -14.54
C SER A 77 11.37 17.50 -15.59
N TYR A 78 11.50 16.22 -15.95
CA TYR A 78 10.59 15.58 -16.91
C TYR A 78 9.15 15.49 -16.37
N ILE A 79 8.99 15.19 -15.08
CA ILE A 79 7.67 15.15 -14.44
C ILE A 79 6.99 16.52 -14.48
N ARG A 80 7.75 17.61 -14.26
CA ARG A 80 7.18 18.97 -14.19
C ARG A 80 6.93 19.59 -15.56
N ASN A 81 7.80 19.34 -16.53
CA ASN A 81 7.74 19.98 -17.85
C ASN A 81 7.07 19.11 -18.91
N GLY A 82 6.96 17.80 -18.66
CA GLY A 82 6.53 16.82 -19.62
C GLY A 82 7.59 16.46 -20.66
N ILE A 83 7.31 15.40 -21.42
CA ILE A 83 8.13 14.89 -22.52
C ILE A 83 7.30 14.72 -23.78
N SER A 84 7.85 15.13 -24.91
CA SER A 84 7.30 14.96 -26.24
C SER A 84 8.08 13.93 -27.06
N HIS A 85 7.50 13.45 -28.16
CA HIS A 85 8.20 12.58 -29.12
C HIS A 85 9.46 13.22 -29.73
N LYS A 86 9.55 14.56 -29.74
CA LYS A 86 10.64 15.33 -30.37
C LYS A 86 11.83 15.54 -29.43
N ASP A 87 11.68 15.28 -28.14
CA ASP A 87 12.72 15.57 -27.17
C ASP A 87 13.90 14.59 -27.30
N GLU A 88 15.12 15.09 -27.15
CA GLU A 88 16.34 14.28 -27.21
C GLU A 88 16.64 13.62 -25.86
N VAL A 89 15.74 12.72 -25.43
CA VAL A 89 15.87 11.93 -24.19
C VAL A 89 15.87 10.43 -24.51
N PRO A 90 16.35 9.56 -23.59
CA PRO A 90 16.33 8.11 -23.82
C PRO A 90 14.94 7.58 -24.18
N GLU A 91 14.87 6.58 -25.06
CA GLU A 91 13.58 5.99 -25.49
C GLU A 91 12.79 5.37 -24.33
N SER A 92 13.47 4.86 -23.30
CA SER A 92 12.83 4.39 -22.06
C SER A 92 12.08 5.52 -21.34
N VAL A 93 12.68 6.72 -21.27
CA VAL A 93 12.06 7.92 -20.71
C VAL A 93 10.85 8.34 -21.54
N LYS A 94 10.97 8.38 -22.88
CA LYS A 94 9.83 8.69 -23.76
C LYS A 94 8.66 7.73 -23.53
N LYS A 95 8.92 6.41 -23.52
CA LYS A 95 7.89 5.40 -23.29
C LYS A 95 7.15 5.61 -21.97
N LEU A 96 7.90 5.86 -20.88
CA LEU A 96 7.31 6.13 -19.57
C LEU A 96 6.42 7.36 -19.60
N PHE A 97 6.93 8.50 -20.04
CA PHE A 97 6.21 9.77 -19.95
C PHE A 97 5.07 9.89 -20.95
N LEU A 98 5.21 9.36 -22.17
CA LEU A 98 4.11 9.33 -23.13
C LEU A 98 2.95 8.46 -22.63
N GLN A 99 3.23 7.36 -21.91
CA GLN A 99 2.22 6.55 -21.24
C GLN A 99 1.54 7.34 -20.11
N THR A 100 2.31 7.94 -19.19
CA THR A 100 1.75 8.56 -17.98
C THR A 100 1.10 9.92 -18.24
N GLN A 101 1.48 10.62 -19.31
CA GLN A 101 0.86 11.88 -19.74
C GLN A 101 -0.43 11.67 -20.56
N THR A 102 -0.74 10.44 -20.95
CA THR A 102 -1.98 10.12 -21.65
C THR A 102 -3.00 9.65 -20.63
N LEU A 103 -4.12 10.37 -20.52
CA LEU A 103 -5.22 9.95 -19.67
C LEU A 103 -5.88 8.71 -20.29
N PRO A 104 -6.03 7.59 -19.56
CA PRO A 104 -6.73 6.42 -20.07
C PRO A 104 -8.20 6.73 -20.38
N ASP A 105 -8.76 6.12 -21.42
CA ASP A 105 -10.16 6.34 -21.84
C ASP A 105 -11.18 6.01 -20.73
N TRP A 106 -10.83 5.08 -19.83
CA TRP A 106 -11.68 4.71 -18.70
C TRP A 106 -11.62 5.70 -17.53
N LEU A 107 -10.73 6.69 -17.54
CA LEU A 107 -10.50 7.58 -16.41
C LEU A 107 -11.63 8.61 -16.23
N ASP A 108 -12.50 8.37 -15.26
CA ASP A 108 -13.47 9.34 -14.75
C ASP A 108 -12.90 10.23 -13.62
N LEU A 109 -12.79 11.54 -13.88
CA LEU A 109 -12.28 12.53 -12.92
C LEU A 109 -13.23 12.77 -11.74
N ASN A 110 -14.54 12.61 -11.93
CA ASN A 110 -15.51 12.73 -10.84
C ASN A 110 -15.34 11.57 -9.85
N LEU A 111 -15.09 10.36 -10.34
CA LEU A 111 -14.79 9.22 -9.46
C LEU A 111 -13.48 9.40 -8.70
N LEU A 112 -12.43 9.98 -9.31
CA LEU A 112 -11.21 10.35 -8.57
C LEU A 112 -11.52 11.29 -7.39
N LYS A 113 -12.33 12.32 -7.65
CA LYS A 113 -12.76 13.26 -6.62
C LYS A 113 -13.49 12.55 -5.48
N LYS A 114 -14.41 11.62 -5.78
CA LYS A 114 -15.16 10.85 -4.78
C LYS A 114 -14.26 9.94 -3.94
N GLY A 115 -13.26 9.31 -4.56
CA GLY A 115 -12.25 8.54 -3.84
C GLY A 115 -11.43 9.40 -2.88
N SER A 116 -10.93 10.55 -3.35
CA SER A 116 -10.18 11.50 -2.49
C SER A 116 -11.02 12.00 -1.32
N GLU A 117 -12.31 12.30 -1.55
CA GLU A 117 -13.25 12.70 -0.50
C GLU A 117 -13.44 11.63 0.57
N LEU A 118 -13.55 10.36 0.18
CA LEU A 118 -13.62 9.24 1.13
C LEU A 118 -12.35 9.18 1.99
N CYS A 119 -11.18 9.23 1.36
CA CYS A 119 -9.89 9.19 2.06
C CYS A 119 -9.76 10.32 3.09
N MET A 120 -10.16 11.55 2.73
CA MET A 120 -10.13 12.70 3.62
C MET A 120 -11.16 12.59 4.75
N ARG A 121 -12.43 12.27 4.45
CA ARG A 121 -13.51 12.35 5.46
C ARG A 121 -13.42 11.30 6.55
N CYS A 122 -12.75 10.17 6.29
CA CYS A 122 -12.49 9.14 7.28
C CYS A 122 -11.42 9.56 8.31
N ASN A 123 -10.82 10.75 8.16
CA ASN A 123 -9.95 11.37 9.16
C ASN A 123 -8.80 10.42 9.58
N LEU A 124 -8.46 10.33 10.87
CA LEU A 124 -7.37 9.51 11.38
C LEU A 124 -7.66 8.00 11.30
N ASP A 125 -8.90 7.59 11.03
CA ASP A 125 -9.23 6.18 10.79
C ASP A 125 -8.56 5.68 9.52
N SER A 126 -8.39 6.55 8.54
CA SER A 126 -7.62 6.24 7.34
C SER A 126 -6.19 5.86 7.72
N LEU A 127 -5.53 6.66 8.57
CA LEU A 127 -4.14 6.41 8.97
C LEU A 127 -4.00 5.18 9.87
N ILE A 128 -4.95 4.97 10.80
CA ILE A 128 -5.04 3.73 11.60
C ILE A 128 -5.23 2.52 10.69
N SER A 129 -6.09 2.61 9.69
CA SER A 129 -6.37 1.52 8.76
C SER A 129 -5.13 1.13 7.94
N LEU A 130 -4.42 2.13 7.42
CA LEU A 130 -3.20 1.90 6.66
C LEU A 130 -2.11 1.27 7.53
N ARG A 131 -1.89 1.83 8.71
CA ARG A 131 -0.81 1.38 9.61
C ARG A 131 -1.12 0.04 10.27
N ASP A 132 -2.26 -0.06 10.94
CA ASP A 132 -2.57 -1.14 11.89
C ASP A 132 -3.27 -2.34 11.24
N TYR A 133 -3.80 -2.17 10.01
CA TYR A 133 -4.37 -3.27 9.23
C TYR A 133 -3.58 -3.52 7.95
N CYS A 134 -3.47 -2.53 7.05
CA CYS A 134 -2.89 -2.79 5.72
C CYS A 134 -1.41 -3.15 5.82
N LEU A 135 -0.62 -2.35 6.55
CA LEU A 135 0.83 -2.55 6.66
C LEU A 135 1.19 -3.71 7.59
N ILE A 136 0.66 -3.77 8.82
CA ILE A 136 0.92 -4.92 9.72
C ILE A 136 0.36 -6.22 9.11
N GLY A 137 -0.83 -6.20 8.52
CA GLY A 137 -1.41 -7.36 7.87
C GLY A 137 -0.62 -7.82 6.65
N GLY A 138 -0.05 -6.89 5.88
CA GLY A 138 0.88 -7.18 4.81
C GLY A 138 2.11 -7.98 5.30
N TYR A 139 2.59 -7.67 6.52
CA TYR A 139 3.71 -8.41 7.10
C TYR A 139 3.39 -9.87 7.41
N ASP A 140 2.12 -10.30 7.51
CA ASP A 140 1.78 -11.72 7.69
C ASP A 140 2.14 -12.58 6.47
N TYR A 141 2.29 -11.98 5.29
CA TYR A 141 2.67 -12.67 4.05
C TYR A 141 4.19 -12.69 3.88
N ALA A 142 4.86 -13.74 4.35
CA ALA A 142 6.31 -13.75 4.48
C ALA A 142 7.07 -13.50 3.16
N TYR A 143 6.57 -13.99 2.02
CA TYR A 143 7.24 -13.81 0.72
C TYR A 143 7.11 -12.39 0.17
N LEU A 144 5.96 -11.74 0.38
CA LEU A 144 5.75 -10.33 0.03
C LEU A 144 6.83 -9.41 0.66
N ASN A 145 7.29 -9.75 1.86
CA ASN A 145 8.22 -8.93 2.63
C ASN A 145 9.68 -9.03 2.21
N LYS A 146 10.07 -10.03 1.41
CA LYS A 146 11.48 -10.31 1.11
C LYS A 146 12.23 -9.15 0.46
N PRO A 147 11.65 -8.35 -0.46
CA PRO A 147 12.30 -7.15 -0.95
C PRO A 147 12.66 -6.15 0.16
N LEU A 148 11.82 -5.98 1.19
CA LEU A 148 12.06 -5.06 2.30
C LEU A 148 13.23 -5.50 3.19
N ILE A 149 13.37 -6.81 3.39
CA ILE A 149 14.45 -7.40 4.18
C ILE A 149 15.78 -7.28 3.44
N VAL A 150 15.79 -7.64 2.16
CA VAL A 150 17.01 -7.69 1.34
C VAL A 150 17.55 -6.29 1.04
N THR A 151 16.69 -5.30 0.81
CA THR A 151 17.13 -3.92 0.57
C THR A 151 17.62 -3.22 1.84
N GLU A 152 17.65 -3.93 2.97
CA GLU A 152 17.98 -3.41 4.29
C GLU A 152 17.19 -2.14 4.62
N ALA A 153 15.97 -1.98 4.05
CA ALA A 153 15.12 -0.83 4.30
C ALA A 153 14.84 -0.67 5.81
N LEU A 154 14.93 -1.76 6.57
CA LEU A 154 14.91 -1.78 8.03
C LEU A 154 16.00 -0.91 8.69
N LYS A 155 17.19 -0.78 8.11
CA LYS A 155 18.29 0.04 8.67
C LYS A 155 17.96 1.53 8.68
N LYS A 156 17.07 1.99 7.80
CA LYS A 156 16.59 3.39 7.76
C LYS A 156 15.62 3.73 8.91
N GLY A 157 15.19 2.74 9.69
CA GLY A 157 14.25 2.89 10.80
C GLY A 157 12.78 2.85 10.37
N ALA A 158 11.89 2.48 11.28
CA ALA A 158 10.44 2.42 11.04
C ALA A 158 9.83 3.81 10.81
N VAL A 159 10.32 4.83 11.55
CA VAL A 159 9.84 6.22 11.46
C VAL A 159 9.95 6.77 10.05
N LYS A 160 11.13 6.61 9.41
CA LYS A 160 11.38 7.12 8.06
C LYS A 160 10.46 6.49 7.02
N ARG A 161 10.33 5.15 7.04
CA ARG A 161 9.47 4.40 6.11
C ARG A 161 7.99 4.74 6.27
N LEU A 162 7.53 4.89 7.52
CA LEU A 162 6.17 5.29 7.81
C LEU A 162 5.90 6.71 7.31
N SER A 163 6.86 7.63 7.50
CA SER A 163 6.81 8.99 6.96
C SER A 163 6.71 9.00 5.43
N GLU A 164 7.54 8.22 4.72
CA GLU A 164 7.51 8.13 3.25
C GLU A 164 6.16 7.56 2.73
N THR A 165 5.62 6.55 3.40
CA THR A 165 4.31 5.97 3.06
C THR A 165 3.17 6.94 3.33
N LEU A 166 3.24 7.68 4.44
CA LEU A 166 2.26 8.70 4.80
C LEU A 166 2.29 9.87 3.81
N ASP A 167 3.48 10.33 3.43
CA ASP A 167 3.66 11.39 2.44
C ASP A 167 3.10 10.96 1.08
N PHE A 168 3.43 9.75 0.61
CA PHE A 168 2.82 9.20 -0.60
C PHE A 168 1.29 9.19 -0.49
N TRP A 169 0.73 8.56 0.53
CA TRP A 169 -0.71 8.38 0.66
C TRP A 169 -1.47 9.71 0.74
N VAL A 170 -0.98 10.66 1.55
CA VAL A 170 -1.62 11.98 1.66
C VAL A 170 -1.59 12.68 0.32
N ASN A 171 -0.45 12.71 -0.39
CA ASN A 171 -0.36 13.48 -1.64
C ASN A 171 -1.11 12.83 -2.82
N VAL A 172 -1.34 11.51 -2.85
CA VAL A 172 -2.12 10.87 -3.94
C VAL A 172 -3.63 10.87 -3.70
N THR A 173 -4.09 11.18 -2.48
CA THR A 173 -5.51 11.12 -2.09
C THR A 173 -6.15 12.50 -1.88
N ARG A 174 -5.60 13.55 -2.50
CA ARG A 174 -6.19 14.90 -2.50
C ARG A 174 -6.87 15.23 -3.81
N TYR A 175 -7.69 16.28 -3.77
CA TYR A 175 -8.25 16.86 -4.98
C TYR A 175 -7.16 17.19 -5.98
N ASP A 176 -7.41 16.84 -7.24
CA ASP A 176 -6.59 17.21 -8.40
C ASP A 176 -5.14 16.72 -8.33
N ALA A 177 -4.77 15.93 -7.31
CA ALA A 177 -3.38 15.64 -7.03
C ALA A 177 -2.76 14.67 -8.05
N LEU A 178 -3.60 13.91 -8.74
CA LEU A 178 -3.21 12.98 -9.81
C LEU A 178 -3.34 13.58 -11.21
N GLU A 179 -3.73 14.86 -11.34
CA GLU A 179 -3.58 15.54 -12.64
C GLU A 179 -2.10 15.59 -13.04
N ILE A 180 -1.86 15.59 -14.34
CA ILE A 180 -0.50 15.61 -14.90
C ILE A 180 0.26 16.81 -14.33
N HIS A 181 1.53 16.59 -13.97
CA HIS A 181 2.43 17.57 -13.34
C HIS A 181 2.08 17.97 -11.89
N LYS A 182 1.00 17.45 -11.30
CA LYS A 182 0.70 17.68 -9.88
C LYS A 182 1.48 16.73 -8.97
N LYS A 183 1.43 17.03 -7.67
CA LYS A 183 2.26 16.37 -6.67
C LYS A 183 1.97 14.87 -6.55
N GLY A 184 0.72 14.43 -6.55
CA GLY A 184 0.37 13.01 -6.50
C GLY A 184 0.82 12.24 -7.76
N TYR A 185 0.68 12.84 -8.94
CA TYR A 185 1.25 12.32 -10.20
C TYR A 185 2.76 12.14 -10.10
N GLU A 186 3.47 13.15 -9.59
CA GLU A 186 4.92 13.09 -9.33
C GLU A 186 5.28 11.94 -8.38
N PHE A 187 4.55 11.81 -7.27
CA PHE A 187 4.77 10.72 -6.29
C PHE A 187 4.59 9.34 -6.92
N ALA A 188 3.55 9.14 -7.73
CA ALA A 188 3.31 7.85 -8.38
C ALA A 188 4.47 7.44 -9.31
N ILE A 189 4.95 8.36 -10.15
CA ILE A 189 6.05 8.10 -11.08
C ILE A 189 7.37 7.86 -10.33
N LYS A 190 7.68 8.68 -9.33
CA LYS A 190 8.88 8.49 -8.50
C LYS A 190 8.84 7.13 -7.80
N THR A 191 7.71 6.73 -7.24
CA THR A 191 7.55 5.43 -6.60
C THR A 191 7.71 4.27 -7.60
N ARG A 192 7.16 4.39 -8.82
CA ARG A 192 7.38 3.42 -9.91
C ARG A 192 8.87 3.20 -10.20
N LEU A 193 9.64 4.28 -10.25
CA LEU A 193 11.09 4.23 -10.49
C LEU A 193 11.88 3.74 -9.27
N ILE A 194 11.46 4.07 -8.04
CA ILE A 194 12.04 3.50 -6.80
C ILE A 194 11.86 1.99 -6.76
N HIS A 195 10.68 1.48 -7.10
CA HIS A 195 10.43 0.04 -7.17
C HIS A 195 11.33 -0.65 -8.21
N SER A 196 11.49 -0.04 -9.38
CA SER A 196 12.38 -0.56 -10.42
C SER A 196 13.85 -0.50 -10.03
N TYR A 197 14.27 0.58 -9.36
CA TYR A 197 15.62 0.71 -8.81
C TYR A 197 15.90 -0.35 -7.75
N ALA A 198 14.97 -0.57 -6.82
CA ALA A 198 15.07 -1.59 -5.79
C ALA A 198 15.16 -3.00 -6.40
N ARG A 199 14.28 -3.32 -7.35
CA ARG A 199 14.27 -4.60 -8.06
C ARG A 199 15.61 -4.90 -8.75
N LEU A 200 16.13 -3.95 -9.52
CA LEU A 200 17.40 -4.11 -10.22
C LEU A 200 18.58 -4.17 -9.24
N SER A 201 18.53 -3.42 -8.13
CA SER A 201 19.53 -3.49 -7.07
C SER A 201 19.55 -4.84 -6.38
N ILE A 202 18.38 -5.41 -6.05
CA ILE A 202 18.26 -6.78 -5.51
C ILE A 202 18.89 -7.78 -6.48
N LYS A 203 18.51 -7.71 -7.77
CA LYS A 203 19.04 -8.61 -8.80
C LYS A 203 20.56 -8.51 -8.95
N LYS A 204 21.12 -7.31 -8.79
CA LYS A 204 22.57 -7.06 -8.93
C LYS A 204 23.36 -7.48 -7.70
N HIS A 205 22.85 -7.22 -6.50
CA HIS A 205 23.61 -7.31 -5.26
C HIS A 205 23.27 -8.54 -4.41
N TYR A 206 22.06 -9.09 -4.53
CA TYR A 206 21.61 -10.24 -3.75
C TYR A 206 21.59 -11.51 -4.59
N LYS A 207 22.73 -12.22 -4.61
CA LYS A 207 22.94 -13.40 -5.47
C LYS A 207 22.02 -14.59 -5.17
N ASN A 208 21.51 -14.69 -3.93
CA ASN A 208 20.73 -15.84 -3.46
C ASN A 208 19.22 -15.54 -3.45
N TRP A 209 18.73 -14.71 -4.39
CA TRP A 209 17.29 -14.45 -4.50
C TRP A 209 16.56 -15.72 -4.98
N ASP A 210 15.66 -16.23 -4.14
CA ASP A 210 14.88 -17.43 -4.44
C ASP A 210 13.70 -17.09 -5.36
N THR A 211 13.97 -17.01 -6.66
CA THR A 211 12.96 -16.68 -7.68
C THR A 211 11.85 -17.72 -7.76
N GLU A 212 12.14 -18.98 -7.44
CA GLU A 212 11.15 -20.06 -7.48
C GLU A 212 10.08 -19.87 -6.38
N ASN A 213 10.51 -19.51 -5.17
CA ASN A 213 9.58 -19.31 -4.06
C ASN A 213 9.02 -17.89 -3.98
N TRP A 214 9.80 -16.86 -4.35
CA TRP A 214 9.44 -15.44 -4.16
C TRP A 214 9.11 -14.70 -5.45
N GLY A 215 9.25 -15.34 -6.62
CA GLY A 215 9.01 -14.70 -7.91
C GLY A 215 10.12 -13.70 -8.25
N LYS A 216 9.90 -12.85 -9.26
CA LYS A 216 10.83 -11.74 -9.48
C LYS A 216 10.64 -10.70 -8.36
N PRO A 217 11.71 -10.01 -7.89
CA PRO A 217 11.57 -8.99 -6.86
C PRO A 217 10.57 -7.92 -7.30
N ILE A 218 9.61 -7.57 -6.45
CA ILE A 218 8.60 -6.54 -6.73
C ILE A 218 7.90 -6.84 -8.07
N ASN A 219 7.46 -8.09 -8.24
CA ASN A 219 6.70 -8.51 -9.42
C ASN A 219 5.30 -7.87 -9.44
N SER A 220 4.66 -7.89 -10.59
CA SER A 220 3.36 -7.24 -10.77
C SER A 220 2.23 -7.87 -9.94
N TRP A 221 2.34 -9.16 -9.59
CA TRP A 221 1.32 -9.82 -8.77
C TRP A 221 1.37 -9.37 -7.30
N ASP A 222 2.57 -9.22 -6.74
CA ASP A 222 2.79 -8.64 -5.41
C ASP A 222 2.45 -7.15 -5.36
N MET A 223 2.73 -6.41 -6.44
CA MET A 223 2.27 -5.02 -6.60
C MET A 223 0.75 -4.92 -6.57
N MET A 224 0.04 -5.84 -7.24
CA MET A 224 -1.42 -5.94 -7.19
C MET A 224 -1.91 -6.22 -5.76
N ALA A 225 -1.30 -7.16 -5.04
CA ALA A 225 -1.69 -7.45 -3.65
C ALA A 225 -1.48 -6.24 -2.72
N THR A 226 -0.39 -5.50 -2.91
CA THR A 226 -0.12 -4.25 -2.17
C THR A 226 -1.18 -3.19 -2.50
N TYR A 227 -1.53 -3.04 -3.78
CA TYR A 227 -2.66 -2.20 -4.23
C TYR A 227 -3.98 -2.61 -3.55
N ILE A 228 -4.26 -3.90 -3.40
CA ILE A 228 -5.47 -4.43 -2.74
C ILE A 228 -5.51 -4.02 -1.27
N GLY A 229 -4.33 -3.92 -0.63
CA GLY A 229 -4.16 -3.33 0.69
C GLY A 229 -4.77 -1.92 0.78
N PHE A 230 -4.42 -1.05 -0.16
CA PHE A 230 -4.90 0.34 -0.19
C PHE A 230 -6.36 0.49 -0.65
N SER A 231 -6.87 -0.46 -1.45
CA SER A 231 -8.25 -0.45 -1.94
C SER A 231 -9.20 -1.22 -1.01
N LEU A 232 -9.33 -2.53 -1.23
CA LEU A 232 -10.27 -3.42 -0.54
C LEU A 232 -10.03 -3.51 0.98
N VAL A 233 -8.78 -3.76 1.41
CA VAL A 233 -8.48 -3.98 2.84
C VAL A 233 -8.68 -2.69 3.63
N PHE A 234 -8.32 -1.55 3.05
CA PHE A 234 -8.61 -0.23 3.61
C PHE A 234 -10.12 0.00 3.81
N LEU A 235 -10.96 -0.26 2.79
CA LEU A 235 -12.42 -0.13 2.93
C LEU A 235 -12.98 -1.06 4.00
N HIS A 236 -12.49 -2.30 4.04
CA HIS A 236 -12.87 -3.26 5.08
C HIS A 236 -12.48 -2.77 6.47
N SER A 237 -11.30 -2.17 6.63
CA SER A 237 -10.86 -1.54 7.88
C SER A 237 -11.82 -0.45 8.34
N LEU A 238 -12.16 0.48 7.45
CA LEU A 238 -13.07 1.58 7.73
C LEU A 238 -14.44 1.06 8.18
N TYR A 239 -14.96 0.04 7.50
CA TYR A 239 -16.20 -0.65 7.87
C TYR A 239 -16.11 -1.27 9.28
N LYS A 240 -15.01 -1.98 9.60
CA LYS A 240 -14.79 -2.55 10.94
C LYS A 240 -14.72 -1.48 12.03
N LEU A 241 -14.16 -0.31 11.71
CA LEU A 241 -14.10 0.87 12.57
C LEU A 241 -15.42 1.67 12.59
N GLY A 242 -16.49 1.21 11.93
CA GLY A 242 -17.81 1.82 12.01
C GLY A 242 -18.03 3.02 11.11
N ASN A 243 -17.14 3.28 10.17
CA ASN A 243 -17.38 4.26 9.11
C ASN A 243 -18.40 3.69 8.13
N THR A 244 -19.29 4.55 7.64
CA THR A 244 -20.18 4.26 6.52
C THR A 244 -19.65 4.94 5.26
N PHE A 245 -19.94 4.37 4.08
CA PHE A 245 -19.62 4.96 2.78
C PHE A 245 -20.70 4.62 1.76
N SER A 246 -20.96 5.56 0.84
CA SER A 246 -21.93 5.35 -0.24
C SER A 246 -21.33 4.46 -1.35
N GLU A 247 -22.20 3.92 -2.21
CA GLU A 247 -21.75 3.19 -3.40
C GLU A 247 -20.87 4.06 -4.32
N GLU A 248 -21.15 5.36 -4.42
CA GLU A 248 -20.37 6.30 -5.22
C GLU A 248 -18.96 6.51 -4.66
N GLU A 249 -18.83 6.59 -3.32
CA GLU A 249 -17.53 6.69 -2.66
C GLU A 249 -16.73 5.40 -2.78
N GLU A 250 -17.38 4.24 -2.71
CA GLU A 250 -16.74 2.96 -2.93
C GLU A 250 -16.20 2.85 -4.37
N LYS A 251 -17.04 3.17 -5.37
CA LYS A 251 -16.62 3.21 -6.78
C LYS A 251 -15.48 4.21 -6.98
N GLY A 252 -15.60 5.40 -6.40
CA GLY A 252 -14.56 6.42 -6.44
C GLY A 252 -13.25 5.97 -5.84
N HIS A 253 -13.28 5.21 -4.74
CA HIS A 253 -12.08 4.67 -4.08
C HIS A 253 -11.36 3.64 -4.94
N PHE A 254 -12.08 2.66 -5.50
CA PHE A 254 -11.47 1.70 -6.44
C PHE A 254 -10.94 2.38 -7.69
N HIS A 255 -11.65 3.39 -8.21
CA HIS A 255 -11.24 4.16 -9.37
C HIS A 255 -9.98 5.00 -9.13
N LEU A 256 -9.92 5.68 -7.97
CA LEU A 256 -8.74 6.40 -7.51
C LEU A 256 -7.52 5.49 -7.46
N TRP A 257 -7.65 4.36 -6.77
CA TRP A 257 -6.53 3.44 -6.66
C TRP A 257 -6.19 2.80 -8.00
N LYS A 258 -7.17 2.49 -8.87
CA LYS A 258 -6.92 1.99 -10.22
C LYS A 258 -6.02 2.95 -10.99
N TYR A 259 -6.30 4.26 -10.93
CA TYR A 259 -5.44 5.25 -11.58
C TYR A 259 -4.04 5.35 -10.94
N VAL A 260 -3.95 5.31 -9.61
CA VAL A 260 -2.64 5.23 -8.93
C VAL A 260 -1.86 3.98 -9.36
N GLY A 261 -2.50 2.81 -9.42
CA GLY A 261 -1.91 1.55 -9.86
C GLY A 261 -1.41 1.58 -11.31
N TYR A 262 -2.19 2.20 -12.20
CA TYR A 262 -1.79 2.46 -13.59
C TYR A 262 -0.51 3.32 -13.65
N LEU A 263 -0.47 4.44 -12.91
CA LEU A 263 0.71 5.32 -12.85
C LEU A 263 1.93 4.62 -12.22
N LEU A 264 1.71 3.69 -11.29
CA LEU A 264 2.74 2.83 -10.68
C LEU A 264 3.26 1.73 -11.63
N GLY A 265 2.71 1.58 -12.83
CA GLY A 265 3.13 0.58 -13.81
C GLY A 265 2.56 -0.82 -13.58
N ILE A 266 1.49 -0.95 -12.78
CA ILE A 266 0.78 -2.23 -12.63
C ILE A 266 -0.04 -2.47 -13.92
N PRO A 267 0.07 -3.65 -14.56
CA PRO A 267 -0.75 -4.00 -15.71
C PRO A 267 -2.24 -3.80 -15.44
N GLU A 268 -2.97 -3.19 -16.37
CA GLU A 268 -4.39 -2.85 -16.17
C GLU A 268 -5.27 -4.07 -15.89
N ASP A 269 -4.94 -5.23 -16.47
CA ASP A 269 -5.60 -6.51 -16.22
C ASP A 269 -5.54 -6.96 -14.75
N LEU A 270 -4.59 -6.43 -13.97
CA LEU A 270 -4.43 -6.71 -12.54
C LEU A 270 -5.11 -5.67 -11.63
N LEU A 271 -5.68 -4.61 -12.19
CA LEU A 271 -6.30 -3.54 -11.42
C LEU A 271 -7.81 -3.81 -11.31
N PRO A 272 -8.31 -4.30 -10.15
CA PRO A 272 -9.72 -4.61 -9.99
C PRO A 272 -10.56 -3.33 -10.06
N ASN A 273 -11.74 -3.44 -10.67
CA ASN A 273 -12.68 -2.31 -10.78
C ASN A 273 -13.55 -2.13 -9.53
N ASP A 274 -13.67 -3.17 -8.70
CA ASP A 274 -14.54 -3.20 -7.54
C ASP A 274 -14.04 -4.18 -6.46
N LYS A 275 -14.76 -4.18 -5.33
CA LYS A 275 -14.48 -5.08 -4.20
C LYS A 275 -14.61 -6.57 -4.55
N LYS A 276 -15.43 -6.93 -5.54
CA LYS A 276 -15.66 -8.32 -5.93
C LYS A 276 -14.42 -8.86 -6.64
N GLN A 277 -13.97 -8.19 -7.70
CA GLN A 277 -12.75 -8.53 -8.43
C GLN A 277 -11.52 -8.49 -7.52
N ALA A 278 -11.41 -7.48 -6.65
CA ALA A 278 -10.31 -7.41 -5.69
C ALA A 278 -10.28 -8.63 -4.77
N THR A 279 -11.44 -9.05 -4.24
CA THR A 279 -11.50 -10.24 -3.37
C THR A 279 -11.11 -11.51 -4.12
N GLU A 280 -11.57 -11.68 -5.36
CA GLU A 280 -11.20 -12.82 -6.22
C GLU A 280 -9.70 -12.85 -6.52
N TYR A 281 -9.10 -11.71 -6.86
CA TYR A 281 -7.66 -11.60 -7.15
C TYR A 281 -6.82 -11.86 -5.89
N PHE A 282 -7.26 -11.35 -4.74
CA PHE A 282 -6.58 -11.57 -3.47
C PHE A 282 -6.64 -13.04 -3.04
N TYR A 283 -7.75 -13.72 -3.28
CA TYR A 283 -7.88 -15.17 -3.05
C TYR A 283 -6.85 -15.97 -3.83
N LEU A 284 -6.69 -15.67 -5.12
CA LEU A 284 -5.68 -16.33 -5.96
C LEU A 284 -4.27 -16.05 -5.44
N TRP A 285 -3.94 -14.79 -5.16
CA TRP A 285 -2.61 -14.40 -4.72
C TRP A 285 -2.25 -14.97 -3.33
N THR A 286 -3.16 -14.95 -2.36
CA THR A 286 -2.89 -15.50 -1.01
C THR A 286 -2.59 -17.00 -1.03
N SER A 287 -3.03 -17.74 -2.06
CA SER A 287 -2.75 -19.18 -2.18
C SER A 287 -1.30 -19.53 -2.50
N ILE A 288 -0.46 -18.55 -2.84
CA ILE A 288 0.98 -18.73 -3.04
C ILE A 288 1.81 -18.18 -1.87
N GLN A 289 1.17 -17.66 -0.82
CA GLN A 289 1.84 -17.06 0.33
C GLN A 289 1.88 -18.04 1.51
N PRO A 290 3.07 -18.28 2.09
CA PRO A 290 3.18 -19.03 3.33
C PRO A 290 2.69 -18.21 4.53
N SER A 291 2.60 -18.87 5.68
CA SER A 291 2.45 -18.22 6.98
C SER A 291 3.64 -17.30 7.30
N SER A 292 3.43 -16.33 8.21
CA SER A 292 4.46 -15.44 8.73
C SER A 292 5.71 -16.18 9.22
N ASP A 293 6.87 -15.58 9.03
CA ASP A 293 8.17 -16.06 9.50
C ASP A 293 8.83 -15.09 10.51
N LYS A 294 10.11 -15.30 10.82
CA LYS A 294 10.85 -14.42 11.76
C LYS A 294 10.96 -12.98 11.24
N ASP A 295 11.14 -12.79 9.93
CA ASP A 295 11.22 -11.46 9.31
C ASP A 295 9.89 -10.72 9.46
N SER A 296 8.79 -11.45 9.29
CA SER A 296 7.42 -10.96 9.46
C SER A 296 7.18 -10.41 10.88
N VAL A 297 7.59 -11.17 11.90
CA VAL A 297 7.52 -10.74 13.31
C VAL A 297 8.41 -9.52 13.56
N LEU A 298 9.63 -9.51 13.04
CA LEU A 298 10.55 -8.38 13.20
C LEU A 298 9.99 -7.09 12.61
N LEU A 299 9.40 -7.16 11.42
CA LEU A 299 8.74 -6.03 10.74
C LEU A 299 7.55 -5.50 11.53
N ALA A 300 6.68 -6.40 12.01
CA ALA A 300 5.52 -6.03 12.82
C ALA A 300 5.95 -5.33 14.12
N HIS A 301 6.94 -5.88 14.84
CA HIS A 301 7.42 -5.28 16.09
C HIS A 301 8.17 -3.97 15.87
N SER A 302 8.94 -3.84 14.79
CA SER A 302 9.58 -2.58 14.39
C SER A 302 8.53 -1.48 14.19
N LEU A 303 7.43 -1.79 13.49
CA LEU A 303 6.34 -0.84 13.32
C LEU A 303 5.58 -0.55 14.61
N LEU A 304 5.29 -1.55 15.45
CA LEU A 304 4.63 -1.32 16.75
C LEU A 304 5.45 -0.43 17.68
N ASN A 305 6.78 -0.57 17.65
CA ASN A 305 7.68 0.17 18.52
C ASN A 305 8.07 1.55 17.95
N GLU A 306 7.74 1.84 16.69
CA GLU A 306 8.00 3.12 16.04
C GLU A 306 7.55 4.31 16.89
N SER A 307 6.37 4.25 17.50
CA SER A 307 5.86 5.35 18.33
C SER A 307 6.64 5.57 19.63
N LEU A 308 7.48 4.61 20.07
CA LEU A 308 8.37 4.75 21.22
C LEU A 308 9.65 5.51 20.84
N GLU A 309 10.14 5.29 19.62
CA GLU A 309 11.33 5.91 19.06
C GLU A 309 11.04 7.30 18.51
N ASN A 310 9.83 7.51 17.99
CA ASN A 310 9.42 8.74 17.35
C ASN A 310 9.29 9.91 18.36
N PRO A 311 10.06 11.00 18.20
CA PRO A 311 10.05 12.12 19.15
C PRO A 311 8.86 13.09 18.97
N ILE A 312 7.89 12.87 18.06
CA ILE A 312 6.68 13.75 17.91
C ILE A 312 6.04 13.99 19.28
N LEU A 313 5.88 12.93 20.06
CA LEU A 313 5.26 13.00 21.37
C LEU A 313 6.32 13.17 22.46
N LYS A 314 6.37 14.37 23.04
CA LYS A 314 7.33 14.79 24.07
C LYS A 314 7.46 13.80 25.22
N TYR A 315 6.34 13.33 25.77
CA TYR A 315 6.35 12.54 27.00
C TYR A 315 6.29 11.04 26.73
N LYS A 316 7.08 10.25 27.48
CA LYS A 316 7.13 8.77 27.36
C LYS A 316 5.75 8.13 27.51
N PHE A 317 4.90 8.61 28.41
CA PHE A 317 3.56 8.05 28.60
C PHE A 317 2.67 8.24 27.36
N GLN A 318 2.80 9.35 26.63
CA GLN A 318 2.05 9.58 25.40
C GLN A 318 2.46 8.58 24.31
N ARG A 319 3.77 8.36 24.15
CA ARG A 319 4.35 7.37 23.23
C ARG A 319 3.91 5.94 23.55
N THR A 320 3.92 5.58 24.83
CA THR A 320 3.42 4.27 25.31
C THR A 320 1.92 4.12 25.08
N ASN A 321 1.12 5.16 25.32
CA ASN A 321 -0.32 5.13 25.09
C ASN A 321 -0.66 5.02 23.60
N LEU A 322 0.08 5.71 22.72
CA LEU A 322 -0.08 5.58 21.27
C LEU A 322 0.27 4.16 20.80
N ARG A 323 1.35 3.57 21.33
CA ARG A 323 1.67 2.16 21.07
C ARG A 323 0.55 1.22 21.52
N TYR A 324 0.00 1.43 22.73
CA TYR A 324 -1.12 0.65 23.24
C TYR A 324 -2.35 0.76 22.33
N LEU A 325 -2.67 1.97 21.87
CA LEU A 325 -3.76 2.21 20.91
C LEU A 325 -3.56 1.41 19.63
N HIS A 326 -2.36 1.47 19.04
CA HIS A 326 -2.04 0.73 17.82
C HIS A 326 -2.14 -0.79 18.02
N ILE A 327 -1.68 -1.31 19.16
CA ILE A 327 -1.85 -2.73 19.49
C ILE A 327 -3.34 -3.10 19.58
N CYS A 328 -4.17 -2.28 20.23
CA CYS A 328 -5.61 -2.50 20.30
C CYS A 328 -6.26 -2.54 18.91
N CYS A 329 -5.95 -1.56 18.06
CA CYS A 329 -6.43 -1.52 16.68
C CYS A 329 -5.97 -2.75 15.88
N THR A 330 -4.70 -3.13 16.00
CA THR A 330 -4.13 -4.30 15.32
C THR A 330 -4.90 -5.57 15.68
N TRP A 331 -5.11 -5.84 16.98
CA TRP A 331 -5.88 -7.00 17.45
C TRP A 331 -7.32 -7.01 16.94
N TYR A 332 -7.98 -5.85 16.90
CA TYR A 332 -9.36 -5.75 16.44
C TYR A 332 -9.49 -5.89 14.91
N LEU A 333 -8.54 -5.32 14.16
CA LEU A 333 -8.59 -5.29 12.70
C LEU A 333 -8.09 -6.59 12.07
N LEU A 334 -6.98 -7.16 12.54
CA LEU A 334 -6.40 -8.40 11.99
C LEU A 334 -7.05 -9.68 12.52
N GLY A 335 -7.57 -9.65 13.75
CA GLY A 335 -8.10 -10.83 14.41
C GLY A 335 -7.00 -11.69 15.07
N ASP A 336 -7.44 -12.67 15.86
CA ASP A 336 -6.57 -13.34 16.81
C ASP A 336 -5.47 -14.19 16.15
N ASP A 337 -5.77 -14.88 15.04
CA ASP A 337 -4.83 -15.82 14.43
C ASP A 337 -3.64 -15.13 13.79
N VAL A 338 -3.90 -14.04 13.04
CA VAL A 338 -2.85 -13.20 12.46
C VAL A 338 -2.01 -12.54 13.56
N CYS A 339 -2.66 -12.01 14.60
CA CYS A 339 -1.93 -11.39 15.71
C CYS A 339 -1.04 -12.38 16.48
N LYS A 340 -1.49 -13.63 16.68
CA LYS A 340 -0.67 -14.68 17.30
C LYS A 340 0.52 -15.05 16.43
N ARG A 341 0.31 -15.21 15.11
CA ARG A 341 1.38 -15.50 14.13
C ARG A 341 2.46 -14.42 14.11
N LEU A 342 2.05 -13.15 14.10
CA LEU A 342 2.93 -11.99 14.16
C LEU A 342 3.46 -11.67 15.57
N GLN A 343 3.08 -12.45 16.59
CA GLN A 343 3.48 -12.29 17.99
C GLN A 343 3.15 -10.91 18.58
N ILE A 344 2.06 -10.30 18.10
CA ILE A 344 1.60 -8.99 18.58
C ILE A 344 1.36 -9.07 20.10
N PRO A 345 1.95 -8.17 20.91
CA PRO A 345 1.81 -8.21 22.35
C PRO A 345 0.34 -8.21 22.79
N ASN A 346 -0.02 -9.09 23.72
CA ASN A 346 -1.34 -9.06 24.33
C ASN A 346 -1.39 -7.92 25.35
N VAL A 347 -2.46 -7.13 25.34
CA VAL A 347 -2.65 -6.00 26.25
C VAL A 347 -4.02 -6.08 26.92
N PRO A 348 -4.17 -5.57 28.17
CA PRO A 348 -5.47 -5.48 28.82
C PRO A 348 -6.45 -4.67 27.97
N LEU A 349 -7.74 -4.99 28.03
CA LEU A 349 -8.80 -4.21 27.37
C LEU A 349 -8.55 -3.92 25.87
N LYS A 350 -7.87 -4.83 25.14
CA LYS A 350 -7.50 -4.65 23.72
C LYS A 350 -8.64 -4.32 22.76
N LYS A 351 -9.90 -4.59 23.15
CA LYS A 351 -11.10 -4.24 22.37
C LYS A 351 -11.69 -2.86 22.73
N GLY A 352 -11.29 -2.26 23.85
CA GLY A 352 -11.91 -1.04 24.39
C GLY A 352 -11.80 0.15 23.44
N PHE A 353 -10.58 0.51 23.04
CA PHE A 353 -10.36 1.62 22.11
C PHE A 353 -11.10 1.46 20.77
N PRO A 354 -10.95 0.35 20.02
CA PRO A 354 -11.60 0.21 18.72
C PRO A 354 -13.14 0.12 18.81
N ILE A 355 -13.71 -0.48 19.87
CA ILE A 355 -15.16 -0.49 20.07
C ILE A 355 -15.69 0.92 20.34
N THR A 356 -15.04 1.67 21.24
CA THR A 356 -15.42 3.08 21.50
C THR A 356 -15.34 3.90 20.22
N LYS A 357 -14.28 3.72 19.44
CA LYS A 357 -14.11 4.39 18.16
C LYS A 357 -15.22 4.06 17.17
N LYS A 358 -15.60 2.78 17.06
CA LYS A 358 -16.74 2.33 16.24
C LYS A 358 -18.04 3.04 16.59
N ILE A 359 -18.32 3.23 17.89
CA ILE A 359 -19.52 3.94 18.34
C ILE A 359 -19.44 5.42 17.98
N LEU A 360 -18.30 6.07 18.28
CA LEU A 360 -18.09 7.49 17.98
C LEU A 360 -18.21 7.80 16.48
N ASN A 361 -17.67 6.95 15.62
CA ASN A 361 -17.75 7.13 14.18
C ASN A 361 -19.18 7.05 13.66
N LYS A 362 -20.00 6.12 14.17
CA LYS A 362 -21.42 6.05 13.82
C LYS A 362 -22.18 7.32 14.19
N ILE A 363 -21.90 7.87 15.38
CA ILE A 363 -22.50 9.14 15.82
C ILE A 363 -22.03 10.28 14.94
N TYR A 364 -20.73 10.38 14.70
CA TYR A 364 -20.11 11.43 13.90
C TYR A 364 -20.62 11.42 12.45
N ASP A 365 -20.80 10.25 11.85
CA ASP A 365 -21.35 10.07 10.51
C ASP A 365 -22.77 10.62 10.37
N SER A 366 -23.59 10.50 11.42
CA SER A 366 -24.99 10.96 11.44
C SER A 366 -25.17 12.43 11.84
N THR A 367 -24.19 13.01 12.54
CA THR A 367 -24.33 14.34 13.18
C THR A 367 -23.51 15.44 12.50
N VAL A 368 -22.47 15.08 11.74
CA VAL A 368 -21.58 16.05 11.09
C VAL A 368 -21.68 15.97 9.59
N SER A 369 -21.89 17.13 8.96
CA SER A 369 -22.02 17.23 7.50
C SER A 369 -20.80 16.67 6.79
N ARG A 370 -21.02 16.06 5.63
CA ARG A 370 -19.96 15.44 4.84
C ARG A 370 -18.82 16.41 4.53
N GLU A 371 -19.14 17.64 4.14
CA GLU A 371 -18.15 18.69 3.85
C GLU A 371 -17.29 19.04 5.07
N ALA A 372 -17.90 19.15 6.25
CA ALA A 372 -17.17 19.41 7.48
C ALA A 372 -16.23 18.25 7.83
N ARG A 373 -16.67 16.99 7.63
CA ARG A 373 -15.83 15.81 7.81
C ARG A 373 -14.63 15.77 6.85
N ILE A 374 -14.85 16.09 5.58
CA ILE A 374 -13.76 16.20 4.58
C ILE A 374 -12.74 17.26 5.00
N LYS A 375 -13.20 18.48 5.33
CA LYS A 375 -12.33 19.59 5.72
C LYS A 375 -11.52 19.25 6.98
N LYS A 376 -12.18 18.70 8.00
CA LYS A 376 -11.55 18.31 9.26
C LYS A 376 -10.54 17.18 9.06
N GLY A 377 -10.92 16.12 8.36
CA GLY A 377 -10.05 14.98 8.13
C GLY A 377 -8.85 15.31 7.25
N ASN A 378 -9.01 16.16 6.23
CA ASN A 378 -7.87 16.70 5.47
C ASN A 378 -6.90 17.45 6.40
N LYS A 379 -7.40 18.37 7.22
CA LYS A 379 -6.58 19.15 8.17
C LYS A 379 -5.81 18.24 9.13
N ASP A 380 -6.49 17.26 9.73
CA ASP A 380 -5.90 16.38 10.73
C ASP A 380 -4.84 15.45 10.11
N GLN A 381 -5.09 14.93 8.91
CA GLN A 381 -4.11 14.10 8.19
C GLN A 381 -2.87 14.91 7.76
N MET A 382 -3.07 16.16 7.29
CA MET A 382 -1.96 17.06 6.95
C MET A 382 -1.11 17.40 8.18
N GLN A 383 -1.73 17.63 9.34
CA GLN A 383 -1.00 17.86 10.58
C GLN A 383 -0.11 16.67 10.95
N VAL A 384 -0.64 15.44 10.86
CA VAL A 384 0.17 14.24 11.14
C VAL A 384 1.33 14.13 10.14
N LEU A 385 1.10 14.43 8.87
CA LEU A 385 2.18 14.46 7.87
C LEU A 385 3.26 15.49 8.22
N GLU A 386 2.87 16.71 8.56
CA GLU A 386 3.80 17.77 8.96
C GLU A 386 4.65 17.36 10.18
N ASP A 387 4.02 16.73 11.17
CA ASP A 387 4.71 16.22 12.36
C ASP A 387 5.79 15.18 11.98
N TYR A 388 5.46 14.21 11.12
CA TYR A 388 6.41 13.18 10.65
C TYR A 388 7.53 13.76 9.76
N LEU A 389 7.21 14.68 8.85
CA LEU A 389 8.20 15.32 7.98
C LEU A 389 9.17 16.17 8.78
N SER A 390 8.69 16.93 9.77
CA SER A 390 9.52 17.79 10.60
C SER A 390 10.62 17.00 11.32
N ILE A 391 10.36 15.76 11.71
CA ILE A 391 11.35 14.91 12.38
C ILE A 391 12.32 14.32 11.39
N THR A 392 11.80 13.73 10.31
CA THR A 392 12.64 13.04 9.33
C THR A 392 13.57 13.97 8.56
N GLN A 393 13.24 15.25 8.45
CA GLN A 393 14.12 16.29 7.87
C GLN A 393 15.18 16.78 8.87
N ASN A 394 14.87 16.81 10.17
CA ASN A 394 15.77 17.28 11.23
C ASN A 394 16.69 16.19 11.80
N SER A 395 16.48 14.94 11.41
CA SER A 395 17.24 13.77 11.84
C SER A 395 18.20 13.30 10.75
N ASN A 396 19.40 12.86 11.13
CA ASN A 396 20.41 12.25 10.24
C ASN A 396 19.98 10.87 9.66
N PHE A 397 18.71 10.66 9.32
CA PHE A 397 18.24 9.48 8.57
C PHE A 397 18.36 9.77 7.06
N HIS A 398 19.60 9.84 6.55
CA HIS A 398 19.89 9.87 5.11
C HIS A 398 20.18 8.47 4.57
#